data_AF-A0A1K1NLE4-F1
#
_entry.id   AF-A0A1K1NLE4-F1
#
_cell.length_a   1.000
_cell.length_b   1.000
_cell.length_c   1.000
_cell.angle_alpha   90.00
_cell.angle_beta   90.00
_cell.angle_gamma   90.00
#
_symmetry.space_group_name_H-M   'P 1'
#
loop_
_entity.id
_entity.type
_entity.pdbx_description
1 polymer ?
#
loop_
_entity_poly.entity_id
_entity_poly.type
_entity_poly.pdbx_seq_one_letter_code
_entity_poly.pdbx_strand_id
1 'polypeptide(L)'
;MPEGPSIVILKEELTLLDQEIFAGSGNIIKNEVLFRTHIHPLSKVGKLPLKKKKELIQETRQYSFDFLEWEKAFVLKKHRLPHTRKTCPQCHIPIIKEYLNATQRRSFFCNNCQLLYE
;
A
#
# COMPACT_ATOMS: atom_id res chain seq x y z
N MET A 1 19.27 -25.50 -8.84
CA MET A 1 18.30 -24.42 -9.11
C MET A 1 17.29 -24.49 -7.97
N PRO A 2 17.27 -23.58 -6.99
CA PRO A 2 16.25 -23.65 -5.97
C PRO A 2 14.99 -22.98 -6.53
N GLU A 3 13.94 -23.79 -6.54
CA GLU A 3 12.52 -23.43 -6.65
C GLU A 3 12.26 -22.09 -5.95
N GLY A 4 11.77 -21.11 -6.69
CA GLY A 4 11.38 -19.81 -6.15
C GLY A 4 10.25 -19.97 -5.13
N PRO A 5 10.14 -19.09 -4.11
CA PRO A 5 9.19 -19.29 -3.04
C PRO A 5 7.77 -19.27 -3.59
N SER A 6 7.06 -20.37 -3.34
CA SER A 6 5.65 -20.57 -3.62
C SER A 6 4.84 -19.38 -3.15
N ILE A 7 4.17 -18.71 -4.09
CA ILE A 7 3.21 -17.64 -3.83
C ILE A 7 2.06 -18.27 -3.04
N VAL A 8 2.06 -18.07 -1.72
CA VAL A 8 0.94 -18.47 -0.86
C VAL A 8 -0.24 -17.54 -1.18
N ILE A 9 -1.18 -18.05 -1.98
CA ILE A 9 -2.45 -17.40 -2.29
C ILE A 9 -3.43 -17.74 -1.17
N LEU A 10 -3.40 -17.01 -0.05
CA LEU A 10 -4.47 -17.10 0.97
C LEU A 10 -4.71 -15.76 1.65
N LYS A 11 -5.48 -14.88 1.00
CA LYS A 11 -6.53 -14.00 1.56
C LYS A 11 -6.91 -12.95 0.52
N GLU A 12 -8.18 -12.59 0.47
CA GLU A 12 -8.84 -11.77 -0.57
C GLU A 12 -8.40 -10.29 -0.61
N GLU A 13 -7.26 -9.95 -0.01
CA GLU A 13 -6.74 -8.60 0.20
C GLU A 13 -5.32 -8.44 -0.37
N LEU A 14 -4.91 -7.20 -0.63
CA LEU A 14 -3.55 -6.91 -1.08
C LEU A 14 -2.54 -7.30 0.02
N THR A 15 -1.76 -8.36 -0.24
CA THR A 15 -0.85 -9.04 0.70
C THR A 15 0.36 -8.22 1.16
N LEU A 16 0.37 -6.90 0.95
CA LEU A 16 1.42 -6.00 1.43
C LEU A 16 1.62 -6.03 2.95
N LEU A 17 0.66 -6.55 3.73
CA LEU A 17 0.75 -6.67 5.19
C LEU A 17 1.17 -8.06 5.67
N ASP A 18 1.25 -9.03 4.76
CA ASP A 18 1.68 -10.38 5.11
C ASP A 18 3.16 -10.32 5.51
N GLN A 19 3.46 -10.61 6.77
CA GLN A 19 4.84 -10.55 7.27
C GLN A 19 5.69 -11.71 6.77
N GLU A 20 5.09 -12.79 6.24
CA GLU A 20 5.81 -13.87 5.58
C GLU A 20 6.29 -13.45 4.18
N ILE A 21 5.58 -12.50 3.54
CA ILE A 21 5.88 -12.01 2.19
C ILE A 21 6.63 -10.65 2.24
N PHE A 22 6.25 -9.77 3.17
CA PHE A 22 6.80 -8.42 3.37
C PHE A 22 7.02 -8.14 4.88
N ALA A 23 7.99 -8.83 5.48
CA ALA A 23 8.43 -8.56 6.84
C ALA A 23 8.80 -7.06 7.02
N GLY A 24 8.14 -6.37 7.95
CA GLY A 24 8.33 -4.94 8.23
C GLY A 24 7.33 -4.00 7.55
N SER A 25 6.48 -4.48 6.63
CA SER A 25 5.46 -3.64 5.99
C SER A 25 4.27 -3.37 6.94
N GLY A 26 4.31 -2.21 7.59
CA GLY A 26 3.23 -1.72 8.45
C GLY A 26 2.08 -1.06 7.69
N ASN A 27 1.00 -0.72 8.40
CA ASN A 27 -0.19 -0.06 7.82
C ASN A 27 0.14 1.29 7.14
N ILE A 28 1.24 1.94 7.53
CA ILE A 28 1.72 3.17 6.88
C ILE A 28 2.21 2.86 5.47
N ILE A 29 3.15 1.91 5.32
CA ILE A 29 3.72 1.53 4.02
C ILE A 29 2.60 1.09 3.06
N LYS A 30 1.68 0.24 3.54
CA LYS A 30 0.50 -0.17 2.74
C LYS A 30 -0.25 1.04 2.17
N ASN A 31 -0.67 1.98 3.02
CA ASN A 31 -1.49 3.12 2.57
C ASN A 31 -0.73 4.04 1.62
N GLU A 32 0.56 4.28 1.88
CA GLU A 32 1.41 5.15 1.06
C GLU A 32 1.66 4.55 -0.33
N VAL A 33 2.01 3.27 -0.38
CA VAL A 33 2.23 2.54 -1.65
C VAL A 33 0.94 2.44 -2.46
N LEU A 34 -0.18 2.09 -1.83
CA LEU A 34 -1.49 2.04 -2.51
C LEU A 34 -1.88 3.39 -3.11
N PHE A 35 -1.63 4.48 -2.38
CA PHE A 35 -1.90 5.82 -2.85
C PHE A 35 -1.01 6.19 -4.04
N ARG A 36 0.31 5.96 -3.94
CA ARG A 36 1.30 6.26 -5.00
C ARG A 36 1.06 5.47 -6.29
N THR A 37 0.58 4.23 -6.16
CA THR A 37 0.32 3.33 -7.29
C THR A 37 -1.09 3.45 -7.84
N HIS A 38 -1.92 4.33 -7.27
CA HIS A 38 -3.30 4.56 -7.69
C HIS A 38 -4.18 3.31 -7.62
N ILE A 39 -3.94 2.45 -6.63
CA ILE A 39 -4.69 1.20 -6.43
C ILE A 39 -5.60 1.35 -5.22
N HIS A 40 -6.87 1.00 -5.39
CA HIS A 40 -7.84 1.04 -4.30
C HIS A 40 -7.55 -0.08 -3.28
N PRO A 41 -7.66 0.16 -1.96
CA PRO A 41 -7.37 -0.85 -0.93
C PRO A 41 -8.23 -2.12 -1.01
N LEU A 42 -9.44 -2.05 -1.57
CA LEU A 42 -10.30 -3.23 -1.82
C LEU A 42 -9.97 -3.99 -3.11
N SER A 43 -8.95 -3.57 -3.87
CA SER A 43 -8.58 -4.26 -5.12
C SER A 43 -8.03 -5.65 -4.85
N LYS A 44 -8.43 -6.62 -5.68
CA LYS A 44 -7.91 -7.99 -5.61
C LYS A 44 -6.60 -8.09 -6.36
N VAL A 45 -5.55 -8.61 -5.70
CA VAL A 45 -4.21 -8.79 -6.31
C VAL A 45 -4.30 -9.55 -7.64
N GLY A 46 -5.10 -10.62 -7.69
CA GLY A 46 -5.27 -11.45 -8.89
C GLY A 46 -5.75 -10.66 -10.10
N LYS A 47 -6.54 -9.60 -9.87
CA LYS A 47 -7.22 -8.79 -10.88
C LYS A 47 -6.42 -7.57 -11.33
N LEU A 48 -5.32 -7.27 -10.64
CA LEU A 48 -4.41 -6.22 -11.06
C LEU A 48 -3.74 -6.58 -12.40
N PRO A 49 -3.69 -5.65 -13.37
CA PRO A 49 -2.87 -5.79 -14.57
C PRO A 49 -1.40 -6.04 -14.21
N LEU A 50 -0.67 -6.77 -15.04
CA LEU A 50 0.74 -7.09 -14.79
C LEU A 50 1.60 -5.84 -14.58
N LYS A 51 1.32 -4.77 -15.33
CA LYS A 51 1.98 -3.47 -15.16
C LYS A 51 1.80 -2.93 -13.73
N LYS A 52 0.57 -2.95 -13.21
CA LYS A 52 0.26 -2.48 -11.85
C LYS A 52 0.84 -3.38 -10.77
N LYS A 53 0.90 -4.69 -10.98
CA LYS A 53 1.61 -5.61 -10.07
C LYS A 53 3.10 -5.26 -9.96
N LYS A 54 3.77 -5.02 -11.09
CA LYS A 54 5.19 -4.62 -11.12
C LYS A 54 5.41 -3.28 -10.42
N GLU A 55 4.58 -2.30 -10.73
CA GLU A 55 4.59 -0.96 -10.11
C GLU A 55 4.42 -1.06 -8.58
N LEU A 56 3.47 -1.88 -8.13
CA LEU A 56 3.24 -2.14 -6.71
C LEU A 56 4.47 -2.71 -6.00
N ILE A 57 5.11 -3.72 -6.57
CA ILE A 57 6.30 -4.35 -5.99
C ILE A 57 7.46 -3.35 -5.93
N GLN A 58 7.68 -2.60 -7.02
CA GLN A 58 8.75 -1.63 -7.11
C GLN A 58 8.57 -0.50 -6.09
N GLU A 59 7.38 0.08 -6.00
CA GLU A 59 7.07 1.14 -5.03
C GLU A 59 7.16 0.63 -3.59
N THR A 60 6.71 -0.61 -3.32
CA THR A 60 6.84 -1.21 -1.99
C THR A 60 8.29 -1.31 -1.56
N ARG A 61 9.15 -1.82 -2.45
CA ARG A 61 10.59 -1.94 -2.18
C ARG A 61 11.21 -0.56 -1.94
N GLN A 62 11.00 0.38 -2.85
CA GLN A 62 11.60 1.71 -2.77
C GLN A 62 11.15 2.44 -1.50
N TYR A 63 9.84 2.48 -1.25
CA TYR A 63 9.29 3.16 -0.09
C TYR A 63 9.76 2.54 1.23
N SER A 64 10.02 1.23 1.28
CA SER A 64 10.56 0.57 2.48
C SER A 64 11.99 0.99 2.78
N PHE A 65 12.83 1.19 1.76
CA PHE A 65 14.18 1.74 1.95
C PHE A 65 14.13 3.19 2.39
N ASP A 66 13.33 4.02 1.71
CA ASP A 66 13.12 5.42 2.07
C ASP A 66 12.59 5.54 3.52
N PHE A 67 11.66 4.66 3.90
CA PHE A 67 11.10 4.61 5.25
C PHE A 67 12.20 4.37 6.29
N LEU A 68 13.08 3.39 6.06
CA LEU A 68 14.19 3.07 6.97
C LEU A 68 15.16 4.25 7.10
N GLU A 69 15.47 4.92 5.98
CA GLU A 69 16.32 6.12 6.01
C GLU A 69 15.67 7.26 6.80
N TRP A 70 14.38 7.54 6.55
CA TRP A 70 13.65 8.58 7.26
C TRP A 70 13.43 8.28 8.73
N GLU A 71 13.29 7.01 9.10
CA GLU A 71 13.22 6.56 10.49
C GLU A 71 14.54 6.80 11.21
N LYS A 72 15.67 6.40 10.61
CA LYS A 72 17.03 6.68 11.14
C LYS A 72 17.32 8.17 11.28
N ALA A 73 16.83 8.98 10.34
CA ALA A 73 16.97 10.43 10.36
C ALA A 73 15.91 11.15 11.22
N PHE A 74 14.98 10.42 11.85
CA PHE A 74 13.88 10.97 12.66
C PHE A 74 12.95 11.96 11.90
N VAL A 75 12.87 11.87 10.57
CA VAL A 75 12.05 12.76 9.71
C VAL A 75 10.81 12.08 9.12
N LEU A 76 10.56 10.81 9.44
CA LEU A 76 9.46 10.00 8.87
C LEU A 76 8.10 10.71 8.83
N LYS A 77 7.73 11.47 9.86
CA LYS A 77 6.43 12.16 9.92
C LYS A 77 6.21 13.16 8.78
N LYS A 78 7.28 13.73 8.21
CA LYS A 78 7.24 14.74 7.13
C LYS A 78 6.91 14.14 5.77
N HIS A 79 7.16 12.84 5.57
CA HIS A 79 7.08 12.19 4.26
C HIS A 79 5.76 11.42 4.03
N ARG A 80 4.86 11.37 5.02
CA ARG A 80 3.56 10.69 4.91
C ARG A 80 2.55 11.55 4.13
N LEU A 81 1.96 11.00 3.07
CA LEU A 81 1.01 11.67 2.20
C LEU A 81 -0.45 11.43 2.65
N PRO A 82 -1.09 10.25 2.45
CA PRO A 82 -2.48 10.01 2.86
C PRO A 82 -2.68 9.91 4.38
N HIS A 83 -1.69 9.45 5.15
CA HIS A 83 -1.91 9.13 6.57
C HIS A 83 -2.15 10.37 7.45
N THR A 84 -1.59 11.52 7.06
CA THR A 84 -1.63 12.77 7.83
C THR A 84 -2.54 13.83 7.20
N ARG A 85 -2.97 13.65 5.95
CA ARG A 85 -3.75 14.65 5.20
C ARG A 85 -5.25 14.36 5.26
N LYS A 86 -6.06 15.44 5.25
CA LYS A 86 -7.52 15.37 5.14
C LYS A 86 -8.00 15.39 3.68
N THR A 87 -7.15 15.88 2.79
CA THR A 87 -7.47 16.15 1.39
C THR A 87 -6.42 15.50 0.50
N CYS A 88 -6.86 14.91 -0.62
CA CYS A 88 -6.00 14.30 -1.61
C CYS A 88 -5.09 15.37 -2.23
N PRO A 89 -3.76 15.20 -2.22
CA PRO A 89 -2.83 16.16 -2.82
C PRO A 89 -2.91 16.24 -4.35
N GLN A 90 -3.59 15.29 -5.01
CA GLN A 90 -3.65 15.20 -6.46
C GLN A 90 -4.94 15.83 -7.01
N CYS A 91 -6.11 15.38 -6.51
CA CYS A 91 -7.41 15.85 -7.00
C CYS A 91 -8.18 16.74 -6.01
N HIS A 92 -7.58 17.10 -4.86
CA HIS A 92 -8.12 18.05 -3.89
C HIS A 92 -9.48 17.68 -3.25
N ILE A 93 -9.93 16.43 -3.37
CA ILE A 93 -11.13 15.93 -2.67
C ILE A 93 -10.77 15.32 -1.30
N PRO A 94 -11.72 15.16 -0.36
CA PRO A 94 -11.47 14.52 0.93
C PRO A 94 -10.92 13.09 0.81
N ILE A 95 -9.94 12.74 1.67
CA ILE A 95 -9.46 11.37 1.84
C ILE A 95 -10.44 10.61 2.74
N ILE A 96 -10.81 9.41 2.30
CA ILE A 96 -11.69 8.49 3.02
C ILE A 96 -10.86 7.70 4.03
N LYS A 97 -11.44 7.50 5.21
CA LYS A 97 -10.80 6.84 6.36
C LYS A 97 -11.73 5.75 6.88
N GLU A 98 -11.52 4.53 6.44
CA GLU A 98 -12.45 3.42 6.72
C GLU A 98 -11.72 2.16 7.18
N TYR A 99 -12.46 1.30 7.87
CA TYR A 99 -12.04 -0.03 8.26
C TYR A 99 -12.58 -1.01 7.22
N LEU A 100 -11.75 -1.30 6.24
CA LEU A 100 -12.16 -2.04 5.04
C LEU A 100 -12.01 -3.57 5.16
N ASN A 101 -11.31 -4.04 6.20
CA ASN A 101 -10.83 -5.43 6.28
C ASN A 101 -11.12 -6.03 7.67
N ALA A 102 -11.15 -7.35 7.75
CA ALA A 102 -11.26 -8.11 9.01
C ALA A 102 -10.12 -7.83 10.01
N THR A 103 -8.99 -7.30 9.54
CA THR A 103 -7.81 -6.97 10.36
C THR A 103 -7.99 -5.72 11.23
N GLN A 104 -9.16 -5.05 11.20
CA GLN A 104 -9.46 -3.81 11.94
C GLN A 104 -8.42 -2.70 11.76
N ARG A 105 -7.65 -2.74 10.67
CA ARG A 105 -6.68 -1.69 10.35
C ARG A 105 -7.33 -0.64 9.46
N ARG A 106 -7.26 0.62 9.90
CA ARG A 106 -7.80 1.76 9.16
C ARG A 106 -7.03 1.98 7.86
N SER A 107 -7.73 2.09 6.75
CA SER A 107 -7.20 2.43 5.43
C SER A 107 -7.48 3.90 5.10
N PHE A 108 -6.56 4.53 4.39
CA PHE A 108 -6.64 5.94 3.98
C PHE A 108 -6.51 6.00 2.47
N PHE A 109 -7.55 6.44 1.76
CA PHE A 109 -7.59 6.36 0.31
C PHE A 109 -8.46 7.46 -0.32
N CYS A 110 -8.29 7.66 -1.63
CA CYS A 110 -9.03 8.61 -2.45
C CYS A 110 -9.82 7.87 -3.54
N ASN A 111 -11.15 7.94 -3.49
CA ASN A 111 -12.03 7.28 -4.46
C ASN A 111 -11.91 7.81 -5.91
N ASN A 112 -11.35 8.99 -6.10
CA ASN A 112 -11.14 9.52 -7.45
C ASN A 112 -9.79 9.10 -8.04
N CYS A 113 -8.73 9.06 -7.21
CA CYS A 113 -7.37 8.79 -7.69
C CYS A 113 -6.99 7.30 -7.64
N GLN A 114 -7.67 6.50 -6.84
CA GLN A 114 -7.33 5.08 -6.66
C GLN A 114 -8.39 4.20 -7.31
N LEU A 115 -7.97 3.40 -8.29
CA LEU A 115 -8.85 2.55 -9.08
C LEU A 115 -9.07 1.20 -8.40
N LEU A 116 -10.31 0.74 -8.41
CA LEU A 116 -10.71 -0.57 -7.91
C LEU A 116 -10.58 -1.63 -9.02
N TYR A 117 -9.95 -2.76 -8.70
CA TYR A 117 -9.79 -3.90 -9.61
C TYR A 117 -10.44 -5.15 -8.98
N GLU A 118 -11.49 -5.70 -9.61
CA GLU A 118 -12.35 -6.79 -9.07
C GLU A 118 -12.44 -8.06 -9.92
#